data_AF-A0AAE1BVT9-F1
#
_entry.id   AF-A0AAE1BVT9-F1
#
_cell.length_a   1.000
_cell.length_b   1.000
_cell.length_c   1.000
_cell.angle_alpha   90.00
_cell.angle_beta   90.00
_cell.angle_gamma   90.00
#
_symmetry.space_group_name_H-M   'P 1'
#
loop_
_entity.id
_entity.type
_entity.pdbx_description
1 polymer ?
#
loop_
_entity_poly.entity_id
_entity_poly.type
_entity_poly.pdbx_seq_one_letter_code
_entity_poly.pdbx_strand_id
1 'polypeptide(L)'
;MQTRVLKMRCSGLWCLAMTLTTLTVGSLMMRNYNVEEPTSVDWVMEGLPASHPEVVQALSSTFLLPPSTLPYNLSTDPEYLASSQGHTWKLIHHYISKLFAGERGGFFVEAGALDGQQLSNTLWLEQELDWTGLLIEPNPYSFHHLQHKHRKAWTSNSCISTNQFTRKSVLVALKLRPEYINNPWYIKGASYEFGVTFGDLPANMSEHFHYYINSGDETYVPAYCFPLYSYLLALNVTTIDVLSLDTQGSEIDIVKTIPWEMITVRVLVIEIVGVNSSKGVNFTDYMKAKGYILLPFFQDYIFVRKGDPAYTRLISHPDWQVIVEKVNGVFMYSKLYAEPLSN
;
A
#
# COMPACT_ATOMS: atom_id res chain seq x y z
N MET A 1 -20.06 -45.87 38.99
CA MET A 1 -20.71 -47.19 39.03
C MET A 1 -21.86 -47.11 40.03
N GLN A 2 -23.07 -47.48 39.62
CA GLN A 2 -24.37 -47.49 40.33
C GLN A 2 -25.40 -46.47 39.83
N THR A 3 -26.08 -46.90 38.76
CA THR A 3 -27.38 -46.45 38.28
C THR A 3 -28.50 -46.79 39.28
N ARG A 4 -29.33 -45.81 39.65
CA ARG A 4 -30.66 -46.05 40.25
C ARG A 4 -31.73 -45.55 39.28
N VAL A 5 -32.53 -46.49 38.80
CA VAL A 5 -33.68 -46.27 37.90
C VAL A 5 -34.90 -45.97 38.76
N LEU A 6 -35.49 -44.77 38.63
CA LEU A 6 -36.82 -44.47 39.19
C LEU A 6 -37.88 -44.70 38.09
N LYS A 7 -38.77 -45.67 38.32
CA LYS A 7 -39.98 -45.91 37.51
C LYS A 7 -40.97 -44.77 37.71
N MET A 8 -41.32 -44.04 36.67
CA MET A 8 -42.54 -43.23 36.64
C MET A 8 -43.69 -44.06 36.05
N ARG A 9 -44.76 -44.25 36.83
CA ARG A 9 -46.09 -44.59 36.33
C ARG A 9 -46.94 -43.33 36.48
N CYS A 10 -47.53 -42.86 35.38
CA CYS A 10 -48.66 -41.95 35.43
C CYS A 10 -49.74 -42.49 34.48
N SER A 11 -50.93 -42.72 35.04
CA SER A 11 -52.13 -43.20 34.36
C SER A 11 -53.19 -42.10 34.39
N GLY A 12 -53.81 -41.82 33.25
CA GLY A 12 -55.08 -41.09 33.18
C GLY A 12 -54.98 -39.58 32.97
N LEU A 13 -55.92 -39.07 32.17
CA LEU A 13 -56.05 -37.69 31.72
C LEU A 13 -56.29 -36.69 32.87
N TRP A 14 -55.91 -35.44 32.60
CA TRP A 14 -56.16 -34.19 33.36
C TRP A 14 -55.17 -33.85 34.49
N CYS A 15 -54.20 -33.01 34.18
CA CYS A 15 -53.79 -31.94 35.08
C CYS A 15 -53.30 -30.74 34.25
N LEU A 16 -54.14 -29.70 34.20
CA LEU A 16 -53.90 -28.44 33.52
C LEU A 16 -53.42 -27.39 34.55
N ALA A 17 -52.34 -26.71 34.19
CA ALA A 17 -51.91 -25.36 34.57
C ALA A 17 -51.82 -24.95 36.06
N MET A 18 -50.59 -24.62 36.48
CA MET A 18 -50.33 -23.37 37.21
C MET A 18 -48.92 -22.87 36.89
N THR A 19 -48.86 -21.69 36.28
CA THR A 19 -47.67 -20.88 36.06
C THR A 19 -47.18 -20.29 37.38
N LEU A 20 -45.88 -20.41 37.68
CA LEU A 20 -45.16 -19.37 38.42
C LEU A 20 -43.70 -19.35 37.96
N THR A 21 -43.27 -18.18 37.54
CA THR A 21 -41.96 -17.80 37.01
C THR A 21 -40.84 -17.93 38.04
N THR A 22 -39.78 -18.64 37.70
CA THR A 22 -38.42 -18.35 38.18
C THR A 22 -37.41 -18.60 37.04
N LEU A 23 -36.66 -17.55 36.70
CA LEU A 23 -35.49 -17.62 35.83
C LEU A 23 -34.43 -18.53 36.44
N THR A 24 -33.74 -19.33 35.63
CA THR A 24 -32.26 -19.39 35.57
C THR A 24 -31.75 -20.33 34.47
N VAL A 25 -30.98 -19.72 33.56
CA VAL A 25 -29.88 -20.26 32.74
C VAL A 25 -30.19 -21.46 31.84
N GLY A 26 -30.60 -21.16 30.61
CA GLY A 26 -30.44 -22.08 29.49
C GLY A 26 -28.95 -22.32 29.20
N SER A 27 -28.57 -23.59 29.08
CA SER A 27 -27.32 -23.99 28.43
C SER A 27 -27.39 -23.54 26.98
N LEU A 28 -26.73 -22.41 26.69
CA LEU A 28 -26.47 -21.97 25.33
C LEU A 28 -25.55 -23.01 24.68
N MET A 29 -25.97 -23.48 23.52
CA MET A 29 -25.20 -24.36 22.65
C MET A 29 -23.75 -23.86 22.54
N MET A 30 -22.79 -24.71 22.92
CA MET A 30 -21.42 -24.60 22.48
C MET A 30 -21.45 -24.76 20.95
N ARG A 31 -21.50 -23.64 20.23
CA ARG A 31 -21.16 -23.62 18.81
C ARG A 31 -19.72 -24.09 18.72
N ASN A 32 -19.53 -25.29 18.20
CA ASN A 32 -18.25 -25.73 17.69
C ASN A 32 -17.80 -24.67 16.68
N TYR A 33 -16.85 -23.83 17.07
CA TYR A 33 -16.02 -23.09 16.13
C TYR A 33 -15.18 -24.16 15.43
N ASN A 34 -15.64 -24.61 14.26
CA ASN A 34 -14.76 -25.28 13.33
C ASN A 34 -13.72 -24.23 12.92
N VAL A 35 -12.52 -24.34 13.47
CA VAL A 35 -11.33 -23.77 12.83
C VAL A 35 -11.20 -24.58 11.55
N GLU A 36 -11.59 -23.99 10.41
CA GLU A 36 -11.27 -24.58 9.11
C GLU A 36 -9.75 -24.77 9.06
N GLU A 37 -9.30 -26.00 8.76
CA GLU A 37 -7.88 -26.21 8.49
C GLU A 37 -7.45 -25.25 7.37
N PRO A 38 -6.28 -24.59 7.48
CA PRO A 38 -5.79 -23.75 6.41
C PRO A 38 -5.80 -24.58 5.13
N THR A 39 -6.43 -24.06 4.09
CA THR A 39 -6.47 -24.72 2.79
C THR A 39 -5.03 -25.05 2.38
N SER A 40 -4.79 -26.12 1.63
CA SER A 40 -3.42 -26.56 1.30
C SER A 40 -2.55 -25.50 0.63
N VAL A 41 -3.13 -24.41 0.13
CA VAL A 41 -2.44 -23.23 -0.43
C VAL A 41 -1.80 -22.37 0.67
N ASP A 42 -2.36 -22.37 1.88
CA ASP A 42 -2.00 -21.45 2.95
C ASP A 42 -0.66 -21.70 3.61
N TRP A 43 -0.22 -22.96 3.68
CA TRP A 43 1.06 -23.32 4.29
C TRP A 43 2.22 -23.31 3.27
N VAL A 44 1.92 -23.58 1.99
CA VAL A 44 2.94 -23.66 0.93
C VAL A 44 3.51 -22.29 0.61
N MET A 45 2.71 -21.24 0.73
CA MET A 45 3.03 -19.92 0.20
C MET A 45 3.91 -19.04 1.12
N GLU A 46 4.33 -19.50 2.30
CA GLU A 46 5.16 -18.71 3.22
C GLU A 46 6.63 -19.17 3.20
N GLY A 47 7.57 -18.21 3.21
CA GLY A 47 9.01 -18.47 3.21
C GLY A 47 9.58 -18.89 1.85
N LEU A 48 8.81 -18.81 0.76
CA LEU A 48 9.29 -19.14 -0.58
C LEU A 48 10.06 -17.97 -1.20
N PRO A 49 11.16 -18.22 -1.92
CA PRO A 49 11.91 -17.16 -2.59
C PRO A 49 11.12 -16.55 -3.75
N ALA A 50 11.42 -15.30 -4.08
CA ALA A 50 10.71 -14.51 -5.10
C ALA A 50 10.52 -15.20 -6.46
N SER A 51 11.51 -15.99 -6.92
CA SER A 51 11.48 -16.69 -8.21
C SER A 51 10.91 -18.10 -8.16
N HIS A 52 10.38 -18.54 -7.00
CA HIS A 52 9.83 -19.88 -6.88
C HIS A 52 8.63 -20.06 -7.84
N PRO A 53 8.57 -21.14 -8.65
CA PRO A 53 7.52 -21.31 -9.67
C PRO A 53 6.11 -21.24 -9.11
N GLU A 54 5.87 -21.82 -7.93
CA GLU A 54 4.55 -21.78 -7.28
C GLU A 54 4.14 -20.37 -6.86
N VAL A 55 5.11 -19.51 -6.50
CA VAL A 55 4.85 -18.11 -6.15
C VAL A 55 4.39 -17.34 -7.38
N VAL A 56 5.13 -17.49 -8.49
CA VAL A 56 4.79 -16.87 -9.78
C VAL A 56 3.43 -17.37 -10.27
N GLN A 57 3.17 -18.68 -10.17
CA GLN A 57 1.90 -19.28 -10.56
C GLN A 57 0.73 -18.76 -9.72
N ALA A 58 0.87 -18.72 -8.39
CA ALA A 58 -0.18 -18.22 -7.50
C ALA A 58 -0.49 -16.75 -7.75
N LEU A 59 0.54 -15.92 -8.00
CA LEU A 59 0.36 -14.54 -8.42
C LEU A 59 -0.47 -14.47 -9.71
N SER A 60 -0.06 -15.17 -10.77
CA SER A 60 -0.76 -15.16 -12.06
C SER A 60 -2.18 -15.72 -11.99
N SER A 61 -2.46 -16.72 -11.15
CA SER A 61 -3.77 -17.38 -11.11
C SER A 61 -4.77 -16.77 -10.13
N THR A 62 -4.29 -16.07 -9.11
CA THR A 62 -5.12 -15.75 -7.93
C THR A 62 -4.98 -14.31 -7.45
N PHE A 63 -3.75 -13.77 -7.39
CA PHE A 63 -3.53 -12.46 -6.78
C PHE A 63 -3.47 -11.32 -7.79
N LEU A 64 -3.10 -11.58 -9.03
CA LEU A 64 -3.08 -10.58 -10.10
C LEU A 64 -4.38 -10.60 -10.89
N LEU A 65 -5.15 -9.52 -10.75
CA LEU A 65 -6.33 -9.29 -11.57
C LEU A 65 -5.99 -8.42 -12.78
N PRO A 66 -6.48 -8.77 -13.98
CA PRO A 66 -6.11 -8.07 -15.21
C PRO A 66 -6.70 -6.65 -15.27
N PRO A 67 -6.10 -5.77 -16.09
CA PRO A 67 -6.65 -4.45 -16.40
C PRO A 67 -8.13 -4.50 -16.81
N SER A 68 -8.94 -3.57 -16.30
CA SER A 68 -10.37 -3.55 -16.63
C SER A 68 -10.60 -3.13 -18.09
N THR A 69 -11.49 -3.84 -18.78
CA THR A 69 -11.96 -3.45 -20.12
C THR A 69 -13.13 -2.47 -20.08
N LEU A 70 -13.74 -2.26 -18.91
CA LEU A 70 -14.91 -1.37 -18.73
C LEU A 70 -14.50 0.11 -18.75
N PRO A 71 -15.38 1.04 -19.13
CA PRO A 71 -15.11 2.48 -19.01
C PRO A 71 -14.71 2.85 -17.58
N TYR A 72 -13.81 3.82 -17.44
CA TYR A 72 -13.43 4.38 -16.13
C TYR A 72 -14.66 4.77 -15.32
N ASN A 73 -14.66 4.43 -14.03
CA ASN A 73 -15.71 4.81 -13.09
C ASN A 73 -15.09 5.65 -11.97
N LEU A 74 -14.56 6.81 -12.37
CA LEU A 74 -13.90 7.76 -11.48
C LEU A 74 -14.95 8.68 -10.84
N SER A 75 -14.74 8.99 -9.56
CA SER A 75 -15.54 9.96 -8.83
C SER A 75 -15.36 11.35 -9.44
N THR A 76 -16.48 12.02 -9.69
CA THR A 76 -16.53 13.43 -10.10
C THR A 76 -17.05 14.32 -8.97
N ASP A 77 -17.25 13.76 -7.78
CA ASP A 77 -17.76 14.49 -6.62
C ASP A 77 -16.78 15.59 -6.19
N PRO A 78 -17.22 16.86 -6.04
CA PRO A 78 -16.32 17.95 -5.69
C PRO A 78 -15.61 17.80 -4.33
N GLU A 79 -16.27 17.21 -3.33
CA GLU A 79 -15.70 17.01 -2.00
C GLU A 79 -14.61 15.94 -2.03
N TYR A 80 -14.87 14.86 -2.76
CA TYR A 80 -13.85 13.85 -3.09
C TYR A 80 -12.65 14.49 -3.80
N LEU A 81 -12.89 15.22 -4.90
CA LEU A 81 -11.83 15.80 -5.71
C LEU A 81 -11.00 16.84 -4.97
N ALA A 82 -11.59 17.59 -4.03
CA ALA A 82 -10.90 18.58 -3.21
C ALA A 82 -9.76 17.99 -2.37
N SER A 83 -9.78 16.68 -2.11
CA SER A 83 -8.74 15.97 -1.36
C SER A 83 -8.00 14.91 -2.18
N SER A 84 -8.35 14.75 -3.46
CA SER A 84 -7.84 13.67 -4.32
C SER A 84 -6.35 13.76 -4.64
N GLN A 85 -5.71 14.91 -4.37
CA GLN A 85 -4.28 15.14 -4.56
C GLN A 85 -3.61 15.38 -3.21
N GLY A 86 -2.61 14.56 -2.90
CA GLY A 86 -1.80 14.73 -1.68
C GLY A 86 -0.97 16.01 -1.72
N HIS A 87 -0.42 16.41 -0.58
CA HIS A 87 0.37 17.65 -0.47
C HIS A 87 1.60 17.66 -1.40
N THR A 88 2.21 16.49 -1.64
CA THR A 88 3.38 16.29 -2.50
C THR A 88 3.02 16.01 -3.96
N TRP A 89 1.75 15.73 -4.28
CA TRP A 89 1.33 15.30 -5.62
C TRP A 89 1.76 16.27 -6.72
N LYS A 90 1.62 17.58 -6.50
CA LYS A 90 2.03 18.61 -7.48
C LYS A 90 3.53 18.57 -7.79
N LEU A 91 4.36 18.27 -6.78
CA LEU A 91 5.80 18.14 -6.93
C LEU A 91 6.15 16.88 -7.72
N ILE A 92 5.54 15.74 -7.35
CA ILE A 92 5.69 14.46 -8.04
C ILE A 92 5.29 14.61 -9.50
N HIS A 93 4.07 15.07 -9.77
CA HIS A 93 3.56 15.32 -11.11
C HIS A 93 4.48 16.25 -11.92
N HIS A 94 4.99 17.33 -11.32
CA HIS A 94 5.92 18.24 -11.98
C HIS A 94 7.19 17.54 -12.47
N TYR A 95 7.84 16.71 -11.63
CA TYR A 95 9.08 16.05 -12.04
C TYR A 95 8.81 14.90 -13.01
N ILE A 96 7.81 14.07 -12.76
CA ILE A 96 7.48 12.94 -13.64
C ILE A 96 7.10 13.44 -15.03
N SER A 97 6.25 14.48 -15.14
CA SER A 97 5.88 15.06 -16.44
C SER A 97 7.09 15.58 -17.22
N LYS A 98 8.08 16.20 -16.57
CA LYS A 98 9.31 16.69 -17.21
C LYS A 98 10.30 15.56 -17.57
N LEU A 99 10.46 14.57 -16.69
CA LEU A 99 11.34 13.42 -16.92
C LEU A 99 10.92 12.63 -18.16
N PHE A 100 9.63 12.36 -18.28
CA PHE A 100 9.08 11.55 -19.38
C PHE A 100 8.65 12.40 -20.57
N ALA A 101 8.44 13.71 -20.41
CA ALA A 101 8.17 14.65 -21.51
C ALA A 101 7.08 14.18 -22.49
N GLY A 102 6.03 13.53 -21.96
CA GLY A 102 4.94 12.97 -22.76
C GLY A 102 5.23 11.61 -23.40
N GLU A 103 6.29 10.89 -23.00
CA GLU A 103 6.50 9.49 -23.35
C GLU A 103 5.24 8.67 -23.03
N ARG A 104 4.78 7.88 -24.01
CA ARG A 104 3.56 7.08 -23.92
C ARG A 104 3.88 5.59 -23.82
N GLY A 105 2.98 4.81 -23.23
CA GLY A 105 3.12 3.35 -23.12
C GLY A 105 4.18 2.86 -22.13
N GLY A 106 4.48 3.64 -21.08
CA GLY A 106 5.34 3.19 -19.98
C GLY A 106 4.63 2.21 -19.04
N PHE A 107 5.41 1.62 -18.13
CA PHE A 107 4.93 0.71 -17.08
C PHE A 107 5.21 1.27 -15.69
N PHE A 108 4.18 1.52 -14.89
CA PHE A 108 4.34 1.92 -13.49
C PHE A 108 4.01 0.79 -12.51
N VAL A 109 4.51 0.92 -11.29
CA VAL A 109 4.04 0.17 -10.12
C VAL A 109 3.68 1.17 -9.04
N GLU A 110 2.50 1.04 -8.44
CA GLU A 110 2.06 1.83 -7.29
C GLU A 110 1.61 0.89 -6.17
N ALA A 111 2.32 0.94 -5.03
CA ALA A 111 1.97 0.21 -3.82
C ALA A 111 1.48 1.20 -2.76
N GLY A 112 0.32 0.91 -2.18
CA GLY A 112 -0.49 1.92 -1.48
C GLY A 112 -1.55 2.54 -2.40
N ALA A 113 -2.12 1.76 -3.32
CA ALA A 113 -2.99 2.27 -4.37
C ALA A 113 -4.37 2.75 -3.87
N LEU A 114 -4.69 2.55 -2.59
CA LEU A 114 -5.89 3.05 -1.93
C LEU A 114 -7.17 2.62 -2.68
N ASP A 115 -8.05 3.57 -3.01
CA ASP A 115 -9.28 3.32 -3.76
C ASP A 115 -9.08 3.39 -5.28
N GLY A 116 -7.83 3.45 -5.74
CA GLY A 116 -7.49 3.53 -7.16
C GLY A 116 -7.68 4.90 -7.81
N GLN A 117 -8.03 5.96 -7.09
CA GLN A 117 -8.13 7.31 -7.67
C GLN A 117 -7.65 8.38 -6.71
N GLN A 118 -8.10 8.31 -5.46
CA GLN A 118 -7.74 9.22 -4.39
C GLN A 118 -6.23 9.07 -4.10
N LEU A 119 -5.52 10.19 -4.08
CA LEU A 119 -4.06 10.28 -3.85
C LEU A 119 -3.18 9.54 -4.87
N SER A 120 -3.75 9.04 -5.97
CA SER A 120 -3.01 8.27 -6.97
C SER A 120 -1.93 9.11 -7.65
N ASN A 121 -0.69 8.62 -7.61
CA ASN A 121 0.43 9.21 -8.32
C ASN A 121 0.48 8.78 -9.80
N THR A 122 -0.25 7.73 -10.17
CA THR A 122 -0.12 7.07 -11.49
C THR A 122 -1.36 7.15 -12.37
N LEU A 123 -2.53 7.53 -11.84
CA LEU A 123 -3.78 7.56 -12.62
C LEU A 123 -3.67 8.44 -13.87
N TRP A 124 -3.02 9.60 -13.76
CA TRP A 124 -2.83 10.51 -14.89
C TRP A 124 -1.92 9.92 -15.98
N LEU A 125 -0.95 9.06 -15.62
CA LEU A 125 -0.10 8.34 -16.58
C LEU A 125 -0.95 7.40 -17.46
N GLU A 126 -1.94 6.74 -16.86
CA GLU A 126 -2.90 5.92 -17.62
C GLU A 126 -3.79 6.77 -18.52
N GLN A 127 -4.37 7.86 -17.99
CA GLN A 127 -5.38 8.65 -18.70
C GLN A 127 -4.79 9.47 -19.85
N GLU A 128 -3.57 10.00 -19.67
CA GLU A 128 -2.98 10.98 -20.58
C GLU A 128 -1.88 10.38 -21.46
N LEU A 129 -1.15 9.38 -20.96
CA LEU A 129 0.03 8.83 -21.61
C LEU A 129 -0.13 7.37 -22.07
N ASP A 130 -1.31 6.77 -21.92
CA ASP A 130 -1.57 5.35 -22.23
C ASP A 130 -0.60 4.40 -21.52
N TRP A 131 -0.13 4.78 -20.32
CA TRP A 131 0.69 3.87 -19.53
C TRP A 131 -0.19 2.75 -18.98
N THR A 132 0.44 1.60 -18.76
CA THR A 132 -0.14 0.51 -17.98
C THR A 132 0.70 0.30 -16.73
N GLY A 133 0.32 -0.63 -15.87
CA GLY A 133 1.05 -0.84 -14.65
C GLY A 133 0.45 -1.87 -13.73
N LEU A 134 0.88 -1.81 -12.47
CA LEU A 134 0.43 -2.65 -11.38
C LEU A 134 0.08 -1.78 -10.15
N LEU A 135 -1.12 -1.96 -9.63
CA LEU A 135 -1.62 -1.37 -8.40
C LEU A 135 -1.68 -2.42 -7.30
N ILE A 136 -1.04 -2.17 -6.17
CA ILE A 136 -1.01 -3.08 -5.01
C ILE A 136 -1.64 -2.37 -3.83
N GLU A 137 -2.71 -2.96 -3.29
CA GLU A 137 -3.43 -2.44 -2.12
C GLU A 137 -3.86 -3.61 -1.24
N PRO A 138 -3.24 -3.79 -0.06
CA PRO A 138 -3.51 -4.94 0.80
C PRO A 138 -4.79 -4.79 1.64
N ASN A 139 -5.31 -3.56 1.86
CA ASN A 139 -6.55 -3.36 2.59
C ASN A 139 -7.75 -3.79 1.70
N PRO A 140 -8.52 -4.82 2.09
CA PRO A 140 -9.58 -5.36 1.24
C PRO A 140 -10.73 -4.37 0.98
N TYR A 141 -10.96 -3.41 1.88
CA TYR A 141 -11.99 -2.38 1.69
C TYR A 141 -11.55 -1.32 0.67
N SER A 142 -10.29 -0.88 0.75
CA SER A 142 -9.69 0.01 -0.25
C SER A 142 -9.63 -0.68 -1.60
N PHE A 143 -9.13 -1.92 -1.63
CA PHE A 143 -9.03 -2.74 -2.83
C PHE A 143 -10.40 -2.97 -3.50
N HIS A 144 -11.45 -3.24 -2.73
CA HIS A 144 -12.80 -3.37 -3.27
C HIS A 144 -13.22 -2.11 -4.04
N HIS A 145 -12.93 -0.91 -3.53
CA HIS A 145 -13.22 0.33 -4.25
C HIS A 145 -12.31 0.54 -5.46
N LEU A 146 -11.03 0.18 -5.35
CA LEU A 146 -10.08 0.22 -6.45
C LEU A 146 -10.59 -0.56 -7.66
N GLN A 147 -11.09 -1.78 -7.45
CA GLN A 147 -11.67 -2.59 -8.53
C GLN A 147 -12.84 -1.88 -9.23
N HIS A 148 -13.65 -1.13 -8.48
CA HIS A 148 -14.80 -0.40 -9.03
C HIS A 148 -14.42 0.88 -9.78
N LYS A 149 -13.17 1.35 -9.73
CA LYS A 149 -12.70 2.47 -10.56
C LYS A 149 -12.41 2.09 -12.01
N HIS A 150 -12.31 0.78 -12.28
CA HIS A 150 -11.99 0.23 -13.60
C HIS A 150 -10.66 0.76 -14.18
N ARG A 151 -9.62 0.80 -13.32
CA ARG A 151 -8.24 1.14 -13.74
C ARG A 151 -7.76 0.23 -14.88
N LYS A 152 -6.87 0.76 -15.72
CA LYS A 152 -6.26 0.09 -16.89
C LYS A 152 -4.90 -0.53 -16.55
N ALA A 153 -4.74 -0.87 -15.27
CA ALA A 153 -3.57 -1.52 -14.70
C ALA A 153 -3.96 -2.84 -14.05
N TRP A 154 -2.98 -3.74 -13.93
CA TRP A 154 -3.11 -4.92 -13.08
C TRP A 154 -3.36 -4.49 -11.64
N THR A 155 -4.11 -5.30 -10.90
CA THR A 155 -4.42 -4.99 -9.49
C THR A 155 -4.18 -6.20 -8.62
N SER A 156 -3.69 -5.99 -7.39
CA SER A 156 -3.41 -7.06 -6.44
C SER A 156 -3.85 -6.70 -5.02
N ASN A 157 -4.68 -7.56 -4.40
CA ASN A 157 -5.11 -7.45 -3.01
C ASN A 157 -4.11 -8.17 -2.09
N SER A 158 -2.92 -7.60 -1.99
CA SER A 158 -1.77 -8.20 -1.32
C SER A 158 -0.77 -7.10 -0.94
N CYS A 159 0.28 -7.44 -0.20
CA CYS A 159 1.37 -6.52 0.15
C CYS A 159 2.65 -6.85 -0.62
N ILE A 160 3.62 -5.91 -0.59
CA ILE A 160 4.98 -6.20 -0.99
C ILE A 160 5.77 -6.68 0.24
N SER A 161 6.49 -7.79 0.11
CA SER A 161 7.34 -8.29 1.18
C SER A 161 8.54 -7.37 1.39
N THR A 162 8.84 -7.05 2.64
CA THR A 162 10.06 -6.32 3.06
C THR A 162 11.30 -7.21 3.11
N ASN A 163 11.20 -8.47 2.68
CA ASN A 163 12.33 -9.38 2.52
C ASN A 163 12.21 -10.15 1.19
N GLN A 164 13.20 -11.00 0.89
CA GLN A 164 13.27 -11.73 -0.38
C GLN A 164 12.32 -12.95 -0.49
N PHE A 165 11.52 -13.18 0.55
CA PHE A 165 10.63 -14.33 0.66
C PHE A 165 9.18 -13.89 0.75
N THR A 166 8.28 -14.78 0.35
CA THR A 166 6.86 -14.62 0.64
C THR A 166 6.61 -14.71 2.14
N ARG A 167 5.63 -13.97 2.64
CA ARG A 167 5.21 -14.05 4.04
C ARG A 167 3.73 -13.78 4.20
N LYS A 168 3.19 -14.19 5.34
CA LYS A 168 1.93 -13.62 5.82
C LYS A 168 2.22 -12.48 6.76
N SER A 169 1.40 -11.45 6.66
CA SER A 169 1.41 -10.35 7.60
C SER A 169 -0.01 -10.06 8.08
N VAL A 170 -0.10 -9.19 9.07
CA VAL A 170 -1.35 -8.65 9.58
C VAL A 170 -1.33 -7.16 9.30
N LEU A 171 -2.32 -6.67 8.56
CA LEU A 171 -2.58 -5.26 8.43
C LEU A 171 -3.42 -4.79 9.61
N VAL A 172 -3.06 -3.64 10.15
CA VAL A 172 -3.92 -2.83 11.00
C VAL A 172 -4.67 -1.87 10.10
N ALA A 173 -5.99 -2.03 10.03
CA ALA A 173 -6.90 -1.15 9.30
C ALA A 173 -7.83 -0.44 10.29
N LEU A 174 -8.13 0.83 10.04
CA LEU A 174 -9.01 1.60 10.90
C LEU A 174 -10.47 1.46 10.46
N LYS A 175 -11.35 1.10 11.40
CA LYS A 175 -12.80 1.16 11.23
C LYS A 175 -13.35 2.31 12.06
N LEU A 176 -13.76 3.40 11.41
CA LEU A 176 -14.31 4.55 12.14
C LEU A 176 -15.69 4.27 12.73
N ARG A 177 -15.98 4.96 13.83
CA ARG A 177 -17.32 5.04 14.41
C ARG A 177 -18.26 5.84 13.48
N PRO A 178 -19.57 5.57 13.51
CA PRO A 178 -20.53 6.21 12.62
C PRO A 178 -20.51 7.74 12.60
N GLU A 179 -20.11 8.37 13.70
CA GLU A 179 -19.98 9.83 13.83
C GLU A 179 -18.86 10.48 12.98
N TYR A 180 -17.93 9.69 12.42
CA TYR A 180 -16.79 10.19 11.64
C TYR A 180 -16.82 9.77 10.15
N ILE A 181 -17.95 9.27 9.64
CA ILE A 181 -18.09 8.70 8.28
C ILE A 181 -17.82 9.71 7.14
N ASN A 182 -17.98 11.00 7.38
CA ASN A 182 -18.04 12.02 6.31
C ASN A 182 -16.70 12.35 5.64
N ASN A 183 -15.58 11.80 6.09
CA ASN A 183 -14.31 12.11 5.47
C ASN A 183 -13.66 10.71 5.16
N PRO A 184 -13.70 10.21 3.91
CA PRO A 184 -13.50 8.78 3.64
C PRO A 184 -12.04 8.37 3.33
N TRP A 185 -11.15 9.30 3.00
CA TRP A 185 -9.81 8.95 2.49
C TRP A 185 -8.74 8.78 3.58
N TYR A 186 -8.71 9.61 4.63
CA TYR A 186 -7.75 9.46 5.74
C TYR A 186 -7.98 8.19 6.56
N ILE A 187 -9.17 7.60 6.48
CA ILE A 187 -9.53 6.31 7.10
C ILE A 187 -8.79 5.17 6.42
N LYS A 188 -8.73 5.23 5.09
CA LYS A 188 -8.25 4.15 4.22
C LYS A 188 -6.73 4.20 4.08
N GLY A 189 -6.17 5.41 3.99
CA GLY A 189 -4.74 5.64 3.79
C GLY A 189 -3.88 5.40 5.03
N ALA A 190 -4.50 5.32 6.22
CA ALA A 190 -3.79 5.06 7.47
C ALA A 190 -3.60 3.57 7.78
N SER A 191 -3.82 2.66 6.82
CA SER A 191 -3.62 1.23 7.03
C SER A 191 -2.13 0.90 7.02
N TYR A 192 -1.64 0.12 7.97
CA TYR A 192 -0.22 -0.21 8.10
C TYR A 192 0.01 -1.66 8.51
N GLU A 193 1.23 -2.15 8.31
CA GLU A 193 1.61 -3.49 8.74
C GLU A 193 1.79 -3.56 10.27
N PHE A 194 1.21 -4.58 10.91
CA PHE A 194 1.31 -4.78 12.35
C PHE A 194 2.76 -4.89 12.80
N GLY A 195 3.12 -4.13 13.83
CA GLY A 195 4.49 -4.04 14.34
C GLY A 195 5.34 -2.94 13.70
N VAL A 196 4.84 -2.22 12.68
CA VAL A 196 5.45 -0.97 12.23
C VAL A 196 5.27 0.09 13.32
N THR A 197 6.38 0.65 13.78
CA THR A 197 6.39 1.76 14.73
C THR A 197 6.62 3.08 14.01
N PHE A 198 5.70 4.02 14.13
CA PHE A 198 5.83 5.40 13.62
C PHE A 198 6.76 6.29 14.47
N GLY A 199 7.66 5.67 15.23
CA GLY A 199 8.41 6.29 16.35
C GLY A 199 9.32 7.47 15.97
N ASP A 200 9.51 7.75 14.69
CA ASP A 200 10.33 8.85 14.18
C ASP A 200 9.51 10.04 13.66
N LEU A 201 8.18 10.05 13.82
CA LEU A 201 7.35 11.20 13.45
C LEU A 201 7.65 12.39 14.37
N PRO A 202 7.89 13.60 13.81
CA PRO A 202 7.95 14.84 14.60
C PRO A 202 6.72 14.96 15.51
N ALA A 203 6.87 15.48 16.73
CA ALA A 203 5.82 15.47 17.75
C ALA A 203 4.44 16.02 17.28
N ASN A 204 4.44 17.03 16.42
CA ASN A 204 3.22 17.59 15.81
C ASN A 204 2.56 16.67 14.77
N MET A 205 3.36 15.92 13.99
CA MET A 205 2.86 14.95 13.01
C MET A 205 2.40 13.67 13.71
N SER A 206 3.10 13.30 14.78
CA SER A 206 2.70 12.26 15.72
C SER A 206 1.34 12.59 16.34
N GLU A 207 1.06 13.82 16.79
CA GLU A 207 -0.26 14.19 17.34
C GLU A 207 -1.41 14.05 16.33
N HIS A 208 -1.23 14.50 15.08
CA HIS A 208 -2.24 14.32 14.03
C HIS A 208 -2.44 12.83 13.69
N PHE A 209 -1.35 12.08 13.55
CA PHE A 209 -1.40 10.66 13.26
C PHE A 209 -2.05 9.84 14.40
N HIS A 210 -1.71 10.16 15.65
CA HIS A 210 -2.36 9.59 16.83
C HIS A 210 -3.83 10.00 16.92
N TYR A 211 -4.20 11.23 16.55
CA TYR A 211 -5.61 11.62 16.45
C TYR A 211 -6.37 10.74 15.46
N TYR A 212 -5.78 10.45 14.28
CA TYR A 212 -6.41 9.59 13.28
C TYR A 212 -6.52 8.14 13.75
N ILE A 213 -5.46 7.54 14.28
CA ILE A 213 -5.51 6.16 14.82
C ILE A 213 -6.53 6.05 15.95
N ASN A 214 -6.59 7.04 16.84
CA ASN A 214 -7.53 7.04 17.97
C ASN A 214 -8.99 7.38 17.58
N SER A 215 -9.24 7.78 16.33
CA SER A 215 -10.58 8.14 15.86
C SER A 215 -11.46 6.93 15.47
N GLY A 216 -10.87 5.74 15.37
CA GLY A 216 -11.54 4.51 15.00
C GLY A 216 -11.19 3.32 15.88
N ASP A 217 -11.87 2.20 15.63
CA ASP A 217 -11.52 0.91 16.20
C ASP A 217 -10.56 0.20 15.24
N GLU A 218 -9.45 -0.30 15.76
CA GLU A 218 -8.50 -1.09 14.98
C GLU A 218 -9.12 -2.43 14.56
N THR A 219 -8.88 -2.80 13.32
CA THR A 219 -9.23 -4.10 12.76
C THR A 219 -7.98 -4.74 12.19
N TYR A 220 -7.87 -6.05 12.36
CA TYR A 220 -6.69 -6.81 11.96
C TYR A 220 -7.05 -7.73 10.80
N VAL A 221 -6.38 -7.55 9.66
CA VAL A 221 -6.67 -8.27 8.42
C VAL A 221 -5.42 -9.02 7.98
N PRO A 222 -5.48 -10.34 7.75
CA PRO A 222 -4.34 -11.06 7.19
C PRO A 222 -4.07 -10.60 5.76
N ALA A 223 -2.80 -10.45 5.40
CA ALA A 223 -2.36 -10.09 4.06
C ALA A 223 -1.20 -10.98 3.62
N TYR A 224 -1.28 -11.48 2.38
CA TYR A 224 -0.17 -12.20 1.75
C TYR A 224 0.78 -11.16 1.17
N CYS A 225 2.05 -11.23 1.56
CA CYS A 225 3.08 -10.34 1.02
C CYS A 225 4.01 -11.12 0.09
N PHE A 226 4.21 -10.58 -1.11
CA PHE A 226 5.09 -11.16 -2.12
C PHE A 226 6.26 -10.21 -2.39
N PRO A 227 7.49 -10.70 -2.60
CA PRO A 227 8.57 -9.84 -3.06
C PRO A 227 8.18 -9.14 -4.37
N LEU A 228 8.53 -7.85 -4.52
CA LEU A 228 8.19 -7.07 -5.72
C LEU A 228 8.60 -7.80 -7.02
N TYR A 229 9.78 -8.42 -6.99
CA TYR A 229 10.31 -9.18 -8.11
C TYR A 229 9.38 -10.32 -8.57
N SER A 230 8.63 -10.95 -7.67
CA SER A 230 7.69 -12.02 -7.99
C SER A 230 6.54 -11.53 -8.87
N TYR A 231 6.00 -10.34 -8.57
CA TYR A 231 4.97 -9.70 -9.42
C TYR A 231 5.51 -9.40 -10.81
N LEU A 232 6.73 -8.88 -10.88
CA LEU A 232 7.39 -8.55 -12.15
C LEU A 232 7.65 -9.80 -12.99
N LEU A 233 8.06 -10.92 -12.38
CA LEU A 233 8.15 -12.22 -13.05
C LEU A 233 6.80 -12.68 -13.58
N ALA A 234 5.75 -12.62 -12.77
CA ALA A 234 4.40 -13.03 -13.16
C ALA A 234 3.80 -12.20 -14.30
N LEU A 235 4.20 -10.92 -14.40
CA LEU A 235 3.79 -10.00 -15.47
C LEU A 235 4.76 -9.95 -16.65
N ASN A 236 5.88 -10.69 -16.59
CA ASN A 236 6.97 -10.65 -17.56
C ASN A 236 7.50 -9.22 -17.81
N VAL A 237 7.72 -8.47 -16.72
CA VAL A 237 8.23 -7.09 -16.72
C VAL A 237 9.64 -7.06 -16.13
N THR A 238 10.57 -6.42 -16.82
CA THR A 238 11.95 -6.22 -16.32
C THR A 238 12.30 -4.75 -16.11
N THR A 239 11.45 -3.84 -16.60
CA THR A 239 11.64 -2.40 -16.51
C THR A 239 10.38 -1.76 -15.92
N ILE A 240 10.57 -1.01 -14.84
CA ILE A 240 9.55 -0.14 -14.27
C ILE A 240 9.96 1.30 -14.59
N ASP A 241 9.11 2.03 -15.31
CA ASP A 241 9.35 3.44 -15.61
C ASP A 241 9.16 4.31 -14.36
N VAL A 242 8.06 4.08 -13.61
CA VAL A 242 7.78 4.77 -12.34
C VAL A 242 7.40 3.76 -11.26
N LEU A 243 8.16 3.71 -10.17
CA LEU A 243 7.84 2.95 -8.96
C LEU A 243 7.42 3.92 -7.85
N SER A 244 6.13 3.95 -7.52
CA SER A 244 5.56 4.73 -6.42
C SER A 244 5.33 3.82 -5.21
N LEU A 245 5.97 4.11 -4.07
CA LEU A 245 5.79 3.38 -2.82
C LEU A 245 5.29 4.34 -1.72
N ASP A 246 4.07 4.07 -1.26
CA ASP A 246 3.41 4.70 -0.12
C ASP A 246 2.77 3.58 0.70
N THR A 247 3.60 2.91 1.51
CA THR A 247 3.24 1.67 2.22
C THR A 247 3.26 1.88 3.73
N GLN A 248 3.16 3.14 4.17
CA GLN A 248 3.09 3.55 5.56
C GLN A 248 4.25 3.03 6.41
N GLY A 249 5.48 3.10 5.88
CA GLY A 249 6.73 2.95 6.64
C GLY A 249 7.63 1.77 6.25
N SER A 250 7.20 0.94 5.28
CA SER A 250 7.93 -0.26 4.83
C SER A 250 8.77 -0.05 3.55
N GLU A 251 8.76 1.16 3.00
CA GLU A 251 9.26 1.49 1.66
C GLU A 251 10.76 1.19 1.51
N ILE A 252 11.56 1.60 2.50
CA ILE A 252 13.02 1.40 2.47
C ILE A 252 13.36 -0.09 2.40
N ASP A 253 12.68 -0.91 3.19
CA ASP A 253 12.96 -2.33 3.26
C ASP A 253 12.49 -3.04 1.99
N ILE A 254 11.36 -2.64 1.42
CA ILE A 254 10.92 -3.05 0.08
C ILE A 254 12.01 -2.72 -0.96
N VAL A 255 12.51 -1.49 -1.01
CA VAL A 255 13.53 -1.05 -1.99
C VAL A 255 14.83 -1.86 -1.84
N LYS A 256 15.20 -2.25 -0.62
CA LYS A 256 16.38 -3.11 -0.38
C LYS A 256 16.21 -4.54 -0.90
N THR A 257 14.99 -5.00 -1.15
CA THR A 257 14.75 -6.33 -1.75
C THR A 257 14.92 -6.37 -3.27
N ILE A 258 14.95 -5.21 -3.94
CA ILE A 258 14.97 -5.15 -5.41
C ILE A 258 16.27 -5.78 -5.94
N PRO A 259 16.18 -6.78 -6.84
CA PRO A 259 17.35 -7.36 -7.49
C PRO A 259 17.82 -6.46 -8.64
N TRP A 260 18.60 -5.42 -8.31
CA TRP A 260 19.03 -4.36 -9.24
C TRP A 260 19.78 -4.83 -10.50
N GLU A 261 20.35 -6.03 -10.49
CA GLU A 261 20.99 -6.63 -11.67
C GLU A 261 19.99 -7.22 -12.68
N MET A 262 18.76 -7.51 -12.21
CA MET A 262 17.72 -8.15 -13.01
C MET A 262 16.59 -7.19 -13.38
N ILE A 263 16.34 -6.17 -12.55
CA ILE A 263 15.23 -5.23 -12.72
C ILE A 263 15.79 -3.81 -12.86
N THR A 264 15.32 -3.12 -13.89
CA THR A 264 15.54 -1.68 -14.05
C THR A 264 14.35 -0.91 -13.49
N VAL A 265 14.63 0.06 -12.61
CA VAL A 265 13.65 1.08 -12.23
C VAL A 265 14.17 2.44 -12.68
N ARG A 266 13.42 3.15 -13.53
CA ARG A 266 13.91 4.44 -14.07
C ARG A 266 13.73 5.57 -13.07
N VAL A 267 12.54 5.64 -12.45
CA VAL A 267 12.20 6.65 -11.44
C VAL A 267 11.52 6.01 -10.25
N LEU A 268 11.91 6.39 -9.03
CA LEU A 268 11.27 6.00 -7.79
C LEU A 268 10.64 7.22 -7.12
N VAL A 269 9.41 7.08 -6.63
CA VAL A 269 8.69 8.03 -5.79
C VAL A 269 8.43 7.31 -4.47
N ILE A 270 9.03 7.78 -3.38
CA ILE A 270 9.05 7.05 -2.10
C ILE A 270 8.56 7.97 -0.99
N GLU A 271 7.46 7.60 -0.33
CA GLU A 271 7.05 8.20 0.93
C GLU A 271 8.07 7.78 2.01
N ILE A 272 8.71 8.74 2.68
CA ILE A 272 9.64 8.43 3.77
C ILE A 272 9.17 9.12 5.05
N VAL A 273 8.83 8.31 6.04
CA VAL A 273 8.69 8.77 7.42
C VAL A 273 10.06 9.17 7.95
N GLY A 274 10.20 10.42 8.41
CA GLY A 274 11.44 10.90 9.05
C GLY A 274 12.57 11.22 8.07
N VAL A 275 12.28 11.92 6.98
CA VAL A 275 13.24 12.38 5.95
C VAL A 275 14.55 12.96 6.50
N ASN A 276 14.49 13.77 7.55
CA ASN A 276 15.66 14.42 8.16
C ASN A 276 16.34 13.57 9.26
N SER A 277 15.88 12.35 9.48
CA SER A 277 16.50 11.42 10.43
C SER A 277 17.73 10.73 9.82
N SER A 278 18.52 10.06 10.66
CA SER A 278 19.61 9.19 10.21
C SER A 278 19.11 8.09 9.27
N LYS A 279 17.87 7.60 9.45
CA LYS A 279 17.21 6.63 8.56
C LYS A 279 17.07 7.20 7.15
N GLY A 280 16.59 8.44 7.04
CA GLY A 280 16.46 9.15 5.77
C GLY A 280 17.81 9.38 5.08
N VAL A 281 18.81 9.90 5.80
CA VAL A 281 20.16 10.15 5.26
C VAL A 281 20.80 8.86 4.74
N ASN A 282 20.81 7.81 5.56
CA ASN A 282 21.38 6.50 5.19
C ASN A 282 20.70 5.91 3.95
N PHE A 283 19.39 6.14 3.79
CA PHE A 283 18.66 5.69 2.61
C PHE A 283 19.07 6.44 1.34
N THR A 284 19.28 7.76 1.42
CA THR A 284 19.78 8.51 0.26
C THR A 284 21.16 8.03 -0.19
N ASP A 285 22.06 7.71 0.74
CA ASP A 285 23.39 7.20 0.41
C ASP A 285 23.33 5.78 -0.17
N TYR A 286 22.44 4.93 0.35
CA TYR A 286 22.15 3.64 -0.26
C TYR A 286 21.69 3.81 -1.73
N MET A 287 20.74 4.71 -2.01
CA MET A 287 20.24 4.94 -3.38
C MET A 287 21.33 5.50 -4.30
N LYS A 288 22.19 6.41 -3.82
CA LYS A 288 23.36 6.88 -4.58
C LYS A 288 24.30 5.73 -4.94
N ALA A 289 24.58 4.83 -4.00
CA ALA A 289 25.41 3.65 -4.24
C ALA A 289 24.77 2.68 -5.26
N LYS A 290 23.44 2.69 -5.41
CA LYS A 290 22.70 1.99 -6.48
C LYS A 290 22.62 2.76 -7.80
N GLY A 291 23.28 3.91 -7.90
CA GLY A 291 23.34 4.70 -9.14
C GLY A 291 22.11 5.59 -9.36
N TYR A 292 21.45 6.04 -8.29
CA TYR A 292 20.32 6.97 -8.37
C TYR A 292 20.69 8.38 -7.92
N ILE A 293 20.02 9.37 -8.52
CA ILE A 293 20.12 10.79 -8.20
C ILE A 293 18.83 11.20 -7.51
N LEU A 294 18.95 11.81 -6.33
CA LEU A 294 17.83 12.41 -5.61
C LEU A 294 17.48 13.76 -6.24
N LEU A 295 16.23 13.92 -6.67
CA LEU A 295 15.66 15.20 -7.09
C LEU A 295 15.21 16.02 -5.88
N PRO A 296 14.99 17.35 -6.02
CA PRO A 296 14.50 18.15 -4.92
C PRO A 296 13.15 17.63 -4.40
N PHE A 297 13.03 17.50 -3.08
CA PHE A 297 11.89 16.91 -2.39
C PHE A 297 11.34 17.83 -1.31
N PHE A 298 10.14 17.53 -0.82
CA PHE A 298 9.55 18.19 0.35
C PHE A 298 9.28 17.19 1.49
N GLN A 299 8.56 16.11 1.18
CA GLN A 299 8.29 14.99 2.11
C GLN A 299 8.60 13.64 1.45
N ASP A 300 8.27 13.51 0.16
CA ASP A 300 8.53 12.28 -0.58
C ASP A 300 9.77 12.41 -1.44
N TYR A 301 10.61 11.37 -1.42
CA TYR A 301 11.80 11.32 -2.26
C TYR A 301 11.45 10.94 -3.69
N ILE A 302 12.08 11.64 -4.64
CA ILE A 302 12.03 11.29 -6.05
C ILE A 302 13.45 10.98 -6.51
N PHE A 303 13.71 9.73 -6.84
CA PHE A 303 14.99 9.28 -7.36
C PHE A 303 14.90 8.99 -8.85
N VAL A 304 15.91 9.38 -9.62
CA VAL A 304 16.04 9.02 -11.03
C VAL A 304 17.36 8.29 -11.27
N ARG A 305 17.33 7.23 -12.09
CA ARG A 305 18.51 6.44 -12.41
C ARG A 305 19.56 7.30 -13.15
N LYS A 306 20.80 7.30 -12.66
CA LYS A 306 21.93 7.98 -13.30
C LYS A 306 22.12 7.41 -14.70
N GLY A 307 22.20 8.29 -15.70
CA GLY A 307 22.34 7.90 -17.11
C GLY A 307 21.02 7.57 -17.84
N ASP A 308 19.87 7.62 -17.17
CA ASP A 308 18.59 7.49 -17.87
C ASP A 308 18.34 8.71 -18.78
N PRO A 309 17.88 8.52 -20.03
CA PRO A 309 17.52 9.62 -20.93
C PRO A 309 16.53 10.62 -20.32
N ALA A 310 15.64 10.17 -19.43
CA ALA A 310 14.70 11.02 -18.72
C ALA A 310 15.41 12.08 -17.86
N TYR A 311 16.50 11.70 -17.19
CA TYR A 311 17.28 12.65 -16.41
C TYR A 311 17.96 13.69 -17.29
N THR A 312 18.56 13.25 -18.41
CA THR A 312 19.18 14.16 -19.38
C THR A 312 18.18 15.17 -19.92
N ARG A 313 16.95 14.74 -20.24
CA ARG A 313 15.87 15.65 -20.65
C ARG A 313 15.53 16.66 -19.57
N LEU A 314 15.33 16.19 -18.34
CA LEU A 314 14.99 17.05 -17.21
C LEU A 314 16.00 18.19 -17.04
N ILE A 315 17.30 17.87 -17.00
CA ILE A 315 18.35 18.86 -16.79
C ILE A 315 18.61 19.76 -18.01
N SER A 316 18.17 19.35 -19.20
CA SER A 316 18.25 20.15 -20.43
C SER A 316 17.09 21.12 -20.63
N HIS A 317 16.03 21.02 -19.81
CA HIS A 317 14.85 21.86 -19.94
C HIS A 317 15.21 23.33 -19.65
N PRO A 318 14.75 24.33 -20.44
CA PRO A 318 15.12 25.74 -20.23
C PRO A 318 14.72 26.28 -18.85
N ASP A 319 13.56 25.84 -18.37
CA ASP A 319 13.06 26.16 -17.02
C ASP A 319 13.60 25.21 -15.93
N TRP A 320 14.61 24.40 -16.24
CA TRP A 320 15.34 23.66 -15.23
C TRP A 320 16.22 24.63 -14.45
N GLN A 321 15.68 25.13 -13.35
CA GLN A 321 16.41 25.94 -12.39
C GLN A 321 16.59 25.13 -11.12
N VAL A 322 17.79 25.20 -10.52
CA VAL A 322 17.87 24.95 -9.08
C VAL A 322 17.92 26.23 -8.29
N ILE A 323 16.96 26.30 -7.40
CA ILE A 323 16.74 27.40 -6.49
C ILE A 323 17.41 27.01 -5.16
N VAL A 324 18.12 27.96 -4.54
CA VAL A 324 18.55 27.90 -3.13
C VAL A 324 18.27 29.27 -2.52
N GLU A 325 17.31 29.37 -1.61
CA GLU A 325 17.27 30.49 -0.66
C GLU A 325 16.71 30.07 0.72
N LYS A 326 17.23 30.70 1.77
CA LYS A 326 16.86 30.45 3.17
C LYS A 326 15.97 31.60 3.65
N VAL A 327 14.71 31.30 3.98
CA VAL A 327 13.78 32.28 4.57
C VAL A 327 13.32 31.77 5.92
N ASN A 328 13.56 32.56 6.98
CA ASN A 328 13.06 32.30 8.35
C ASN A 328 13.47 30.95 8.97
N GLY A 329 14.65 30.43 8.65
CA GLY A 329 15.13 29.17 9.23
C GLY A 329 14.53 27.90 8.60
N VAL A 330 13.68 28.04 7.57
CA VAL A 330 13.20 26.97 6.69
C VAL A 330 14.00 27.03 5.39
N PHE A 331 14.58 25.91 4.96
CA PHE A 331 15.15 25.78 3.61
C PHE A 331 14.00 25.51 2.63
N MET A 332 13.80 26.41 1.67
CA MET A 332 12.91 26.18 0.52
C MET A 332 13.79 25.96 -0.71
N TYR A 333 13.78 24.71 -1.21
CA TYR A 333 14.47 24.15 -2.39
C TYR A 333 16.01 24.37 -2.43
N SER A 334 16.77 23.37 -2.87
CA SER A 334 18.23 23.46 -2.90
C SER A 334 18.91 22.86 -4.15
N LYS A 335 20.13 23.36 -4.39
CA LYS A 335 21.03 23.22 -5.54
C LYS A 335 21.39 21.78 -5.91
N LEU A 336 21.32 21.51 -7.21
CA LEU A 336 21.94 20.44 -7.99
C LEU A 336 23.39 20.16 -7.54
N TYR A 337 23.70 18.90 -7.27
CA TYR A 337 25.03 18.37 -7.55
C TYR A 337 25.02 17.77 -8.96
N ALA A 338 25.56 18.51 -9.93
CA ALA A 338 26.34 17.89 -10.98
C ALA A 338 27.79 17.90 -10.47
N GLU A 339 28.43 16.73 -10.45
CA GLU A 339 29.84 16.57 -10.06
C GLU A 339 30.77 17.55 -10.81
N PRO A 340 31.91 17.92 -10.22
CA PRO A 340 32.82 18.91 -10.82
C PRO A 340 33.41 18.35 -12.11
N LEU A 341 33.25 19.08 -13.22
CA LEU A 341 34.16 18.92 -14.35
C LEU A 341 35.51 19.53 -13.96
N SER A 342 36.55 18.70 -14.07
CA SER A 342 37.95 19.01 -13.83
C SER A 342 38.44 20.25 -14.57
N ASN A 343 39.15 21.12 -13.86
CA ASN A 343 40.57 21.41 -14.08
C ASN A 343 41.17 22.14 -12.88
#